data_AF-A0A6L2Q7J9-F1
#
_entry.id   AF-A0A6L2Q7J9-F1
#
_cell.length_a   1.000
_cell.length_b   1.000
_cell.length_c   1.000
_cell.angle_alpha   90.00
_cell.angle_beta   90.00
_cell.angle_gamma   90.00
#
_symmetry.space_group_name_H-M   'P 1'
#
loop_
_entity.id
_entity.type
_entity.pdbx_description
1 polymer ?
#
loop_
_entity_poly.entity_id
_entity_poly.type
_entity_poly.pdbx_seq_one_letter_code
_entity_poly.pdbx_strand_id
1 'polypeptide(L)'
;MNVLRHITCHSSIYWQHPAAILKLQDAEVDLEELFTGEGNNPDIVRISEHHLSVNELCTFSMIEYNMTTGFSWHIYKNGGVCILVKDNILYQVLDFSSFSIDRIFEACAIKITINKVKLCIMCLYRAPDGDLNQLIEQLDAMLQHLW
;
A
#
# COMPACT_ATOMS: atom_id res chain seq x y z
N MET A 1 22.19 2.73 -13.68
CA MET A 1 21.42 1.48 -13.90
C MET A 1 20.52 1.34 -12.68
N ASN A 2 19.22 1.60 -12.82
CA ASN A 2 18.30 1.53 -11.68
C ASN A 2 18.02 0.06 -11.37
N VAL A 3 18.65 -0.44 -10.32
CA VAL A 3 18.43 -1.77 -9.78
C VAL A 3 17.53 -1.59 -8.57
N LEU A 4 16.36 -2.25 -8.56
CA LEU A 4 15.52 -2.33 -7.38
C LEU A 4 16.27 -3.13 -6.30
N ARG A 5 16.53 -2.50 -5.17
CA ARG A 5 17.33 -2.97 -4.05
C ARG A 5 16.44 -3.58 -2.96
N HIS A 6 15.31 -2.95 -2.63
CA HIS A 6 14.53 -3.36 -1.45
C HIS A 6 13.02 -3.05 -1.58
N ILE A 7 12.17 -4.05 -1.34
CA ILE A 7 10.71 -3.91 -1.20
C ILE A 7 10.33 -4.31 0.21
N THR A 8 9.62 -3.44 0.94
CA THR A 8 9.14 -3.74 2.30
C THR A 8 7.60 -3.75 2.38
N CYS A 9 7.08 -4.37 3.42
CA CYS A 9 5.66 -4.34 3.79
C CYS A 9 5.53 -4.01 5.26
N HIS A 10 4.72 -3.01 5.58
CA HIS A 10 4.37 -2.65 6.94
C HIS A 10 2.87 -2.87 7.11
N SER A 11 2.52 -3.89 7.89
CA SER A 11 1.14 -4.14 8.30
C SER A 11 0.87 -3.44 9.62
N SER A 12 -0.14 -2.58 9.65
CA SER A 12 -0.64 -1.90 10.85
C SER A 12 0.41 -0.96 11.47
N ILE A 13 0.16 0.34 11.41
CA ILE A 13 1.00 1.35 12.07
C ILE A 13 0.73 1.28 13.58
N TYR A 14 1.24 0.25 14.24
CA TYR A 14 1.26 0.15 15.70
C TYR A 14 2.62 0.61 16.20
N TRP A 15 2.74 1.89 16.50
CA TRP A 15 3.89 2.43 17.23
C TRP A 15 3.44 2.88 18.63
N GLN A 16 3.87 2.07 19.61
CA GLN A 16 4.05 2.37 21.05
C GLN A 16 2.89 2.94 21.90
N HIS A 17 1.62 2.75 21.58
CA HIS A 17 0.56 2.89 22.60
C HIS A 17 -0.61 1.90 22.39
N PRO A 18 -0.95 1.04 23.37
CA PRO A 18 -1.97 -0.02 23.20
C PRO A 18 -3.43 0.44 22.96
N ALA A 19 -3.68 1.74 22.74
CA ALA A 19 -5.03 2.31 22.70
C ALA A 19 -5.30 3.23 21.50
N ALA A 20 -4.32 3.50 20.62
CA ALA A 20 -4.49 4.43 19.50
C ALA A 20 -4.33 3.69 18.16
N ILE A 21 -5.38 3.75 17.33
CA ILE A 21 -5.32 3.46 15.90
C ILE A 21 -4.69 4.72 15.26
N LEU A 22 -3.39 4.68 14.98
CA LEU A 22 -2.67 5.82 14.39
C LEU A 22 -2.90 5.87 12.89
N LYS A 23 -3.27 7.04 12.36
CA LYS A 23 -3.32 7.25 10.91
C LYS A 23 -1.90 7.34 10.35
N LEU A 24 -1.74 7.02 9.06
CA LEU A 24 -0.47 7.17 8.36
C LEU A 24 0.13 8.58 8.46
N GLN A 25 -0.71 9.62 8.44
CA GLN A 25 -0.27 11.00 8.62
C GLN A 25 0.37 11.25 9.99
N ASP A 26 -0.14 10.62 11.05
CA ASP A 26 0.39 10.81 12.41
C ASP A 26 1.73 10.09 12.61
N ALA A 27 2.04 9.09 11.76
CA ALA A 27 3.26 8.31 11.81
C ALA A 27 4.29 8.70 10.75
N GLU A 28 4.05 9.79 9.99
CA GLU A 28 4.93 10.23 8.89
C GLU A 28 6.37 10.45 9.37
N VAL A 29 6.55 11.19 10.49
CA VAL A 29 7.87 11.49 11.05
C VAL A 29 8.63 10.22 11.45
N ASP A 30 7.93 9.27 12.11
CA ASP A 30 8.53 8.00 12.52
C ASP A 30 8.89 7.13 11.31
N LEU A 31 8.07 7.16 10.25
CA LEU A 31 8.35 6.46 9.00
C LEU A 31 9.52 7.08 8.23
N GLU A 32 9.64 8.41 8.23
CA GLU A 32 10.79 9.09 7.65
C GLU A 32 12.08 8.70 8.36
N GLU A 33 12.09 8.69 9.70
CA GLU A 33 13.25 8.21 10.47
C GLU A 33 13.55 6.74 10.16
N LEU A 34 12.52 5.88 10.12
CA LEU A 34 12.66 4.46 9.81
C LEU A 34 13.22 4.21 8.40
N PHE A 35 12.82 5.01 7.41
CA PHE A 35 13.22 4.84 6.00
C PHE A 35 14.52 5.56 5.64
N THR A 36 15.00 6.45 6.50
CA THR A 36 16.28 7.17 6.30
C THR A 36 17.42 6.61 7.13
N GLY A 37 17.14 5.73 8.11
CA GLY A 37 18.15 5.04 8.90
C GLY A 37 19.13 4.18 8.08
N GLU A 38 20.35 4.01 8.58
CA GLU A 38 21.38 3.22 7.91
C GLU A 38 20.89 1.79 7.62
N GLY A 39 20.88 1.42 6.32
CA GLY A 39 20.49 0.09 5.86
C GLY A 39 18.99 -0.10 5.59
N ASN A 40 18.14 0.89 5.87
CA ASN A 40 16.69 0.73 5.79
C ASN A 40 16.04 1.75 4.84
N ASN A 41 16.48 1.77 3.57
CA ASN A 41 16.00 2.70 2.53
C ASN A 41 15.26 1.94 1.42
N PRO A 42 13.98 1.56 1.63
CA PRO A 42 13.21 0.80 0.65
C PRO A 42 12.98 1.58 -0.64
N ASP A 43 12.97 0.89 -1.76
CA ASP A 43 12.56 1.48 -3.03
C ASP A 43 11.04 1.59 -3.13
N ILE A 44 10.34 0.65 -2.48
CA ILE A 44 8.90 0.49 -2.53
C ILE A 44 8.41 0.06 -1.15
N VAL A 45 7.41 0.78 -0.65
CA VAL A 45 6.79 0.55 0.64
C VAL A 45 5.33 0.22 0.40
N ARG A 46 4.88 -0.88 0.98
CA ARG A 46 3.47 -1.29 1.00
C ARG A 46 2.95 -1.09 2.40
N ILE A 47 1.84 -0.36 2.54
CA ILE A 47 1.24 -0.05 3.83
C ILE A 47 -0.20 -0.56 3.81
N SER A 48 -0.55 -1.41 4.77
CA SER A 48 -1.94 -1.73 5.08
C SER A 48 -2.38 -1.05 6.36
N GLU A 49 -3.69 -0.83 6.49
CA GLU A 49 -4.28 -0.11 7.61
C GLU A 49 -3.73 1.33 7.74
N HIS A 50 -3.65 2.06 6.62
CA HIS A 50 -3.15 3.45 6.65
C HIS A 50 -4.19 4.45 7.22
N HIS A 51 -5.48 4.07 7.26
CA HIS A 51 -6.58 4.81 7.90
C HIS A 51 -6.83 6.24 7.36
N LEU A 52 -6.31 6.54 6.18
CA LEU A 52 -6.57 7.79 5.47
C LEU A 52 -7.85 7.65 4.63
N SER A 53 -8.63 8.71 4.55
CA SER A 53 -9.66 8.87 3.53
C SER A 53 -9.05 9.04 2.13
N VAL A 54 -9.87 8.89 1.09
CA VAL A 54 -9.44 9.09 -0.30
C VAL A 54 -8.82 10.49 -0.50
N ASN A 55 -9.43 11.53 0.08
CA ASN A 55 -8.92 12.91 -0.04
C ASN A 55 -7.57 13.07 0.68
N GLU A 56 -7.44 12.53 1.88
CA GLU A 56 -6.19 12.56 2.64
C GLU A 56 -5.07 11.80 1.91
N LEU A 57 -5.39 10.66 1.28
CA LEU A 57 -4.46 9.87 0.49
C LEU A 57 -3.97 10.64 -0.74
N CYS A 58 -4.86 11.36 -1.44
CA CYS A 58 -4.50 12.20 -2.58
C CYS A 58 -3.58 13.38 -2.22
N THR A 59 -3.63 13.85 -0.97
CA THR A 59 -2.81 14.97 -0.48
C THR A 59 -1.59 14.53 0.32
N PHE A 60 -1.45 13.24 0.61
CA PHE A 60 -0.34 12.72 1.39
C PHE A 60 0.97 12.83 0.59
N SER A 61 2.02 13.30 1.25
CA SER A 61 3.37 13.42 0.71
C SER A 61 4.37 12.90 1.74
N MET A 62 5.49 12.37 1.27
CA MET A 62 6.62 11.96 2.11
C MET A 62 7.91 12.28 1.38
N ILE A 63 8.95 12.73 2.09
CA ILE A 63 10.22 13.09 1.46
C ILE A 63 10.84 11.86 0.76
N GLU A 64 11.28 12.02 -0.49
CA GLU A 64 11.83 10.97 -1.38
C GLU A 64 10.83 9.91 -1.90
N TYR A 65 9.55 9.97 -1.53
CA TYR A 65 8.54 8.98 -1.95
C TYR A 65 7.28 9.62 -2.52
N ASN A 66 6.75 9.01 -3.58
CA ASN A 66 5.43 9.33 -4.13
C ASN A 66 4.37 8.38 -3.58
N MET A 67 3.23 8.94 -3.16
CA MET A 67 1.99 8.19 -3.02
C MET A 67 1.48 7.79 -4.40
N THR A 68 1.49 6.49 -4.70
CA THR A 68 1.24 6.01 -6.07
C THR A 68 -0.22 5.66 -6.31
N THR A 69 -0.75 4.78 -5.46
CA THR A 69 -2.10 4.25 -5.54
C THR A 69 -2.48 3.71 -4.16
N GLY A 70 -3.77 3.65 -3.89
CA GLY A 70 -4.30 3.09 -2.67
C GLY A 70 -5.80 2.92 -2.74
N PHE A 71 -6.30 2.21 -1.74
CA PHE A 71 -7.72 1.99 -1.51
C PHE A 71 -8.03 2.42 -0.09
N SER A 72 -9.04 3.27 0.08
CA SER A 72 -9.60 3.63 1.37
C SER A 72 -11.03 3.14 1.43
N TRP A 73 -11.49 2.68 2.59
CA TRP A 73 -12.90 2.38 2.78
C TRP A 73 -13.78 3.60 2.48
N HIS A 74 -14.86 3.36 1.76
CA HIS A 74 -15.81 4.40 1.36
C HIS A 74 -16.89 4.63 2.41
N ILE A 75 -17.37 3.55 3.04
CA ILE A 75 -18.47 3.57 4.00
C ILE A 75 -17.94 3.56 5.44
N TYR A 76 -16.90 2.76 5.67
CA TYR A 76 -16.33 2.56 7.00
C TYR A 76 -15.10 3.43 7.21
N LYS A 77 -14.71 3.60 8.48
CA LYS A 77 -13.46 4.28 8.86
C LYS A 77 -12.39 3.25 9.21
N ASN A 78 -11.14 3.67 9.11
CA ASN A 78 -9.99 2.94 9.64
C ASN A 78 -9.70 1.61 8.91
N GLY A 79 -9.63 1.66 7.59
CA GLY A 79 -9.02 0.62 6.76
C GLY A 79 -8.12 1.23 5.69
N GLY A 80 -7.72 0.43 4.73
CA GLY A 80 -7.10 0.87 3.50
C GLY A 80 -5.69 0.35 3.29
N VAL A 81 -5.29 0.31 2.02
CA VAL A 81 -3.95 -0.09 1.56
C VAL A 81 -3.37 0.95 0.63
N CYS A 82 -2.06 1.18 0.67
CA CYS A 82 -1.39 2.05 -0.28
C CYS A 82 0.03 1.59 -0.60
N ILE A 83 0.56 2.12 -1.70
CA ILE A 83 1.94 1.88 -2.14
C ILE A 83 2.65 3.23 -2.28
N LEU A 84 3.77 3.37 -1.58
CA LEU A 84 4.73 4.46 -1.77
C LEU A 84 5.91 3.96 -2.62
N VAL A 85 6.36 4.79 -3.55
CA VAL A 85 7.50 4.46 -4.43
C VAL A 85 8.50 5.60 -4.42
N LYS A 86 9.78 5.25 -4.31
CA LYS A 86 10.88 6.22 -4.32
C LYS A 86 10.89 7.04 -5.61
N ASP A 87 11.15 8.34 -5.52
CA ASP A 87 10.98 9.33 -6.61
C ASP A 87 11.62 8.95 -7.96
N ASN A 88 12.73 8.24 -7.93
CA ASN A 88 13.51 7.91 -9.12
C ASN A 88 13.11 6.59 -9.79
N ILE A 89 12.00 5.98 -9.37
CA ILE A 89 11.52 4.70 -9.88
C ILE A 89 10.28 4.92 -10.74
N LEU A 90 10.38 4.49 -12.00
CA LEU A 90 9.25 4.53 -12.93
C LEU A 90 8.33 3.33 -12.70
N TYR A 91 7.03 3.62 -12.62
CA TYR A 91 5.98 2.63 -12.45
C TYR A 91 4.75 2.96 -13.30
N GLN A 92 3.89 1.97 -13.49
CA GLN A 92 2.55 2.12 -14.03
C GLN A 92 1.55 1.67 -12.95
N VAL A 93 0.57 2.50 -12.64
CA VAL A 93 -0.55 2.10 -11.76
C VAL A 93 -1.43 1.09 -12.49
N LEU A 94 -1.80 0.01 -11.80
CA LEU A 94 -2.81 -0.93 -12.27
C LEU A 94 -4.11 -0.63 -11.52
N ASP A 95 -5.17 -0.33 -12.26
CA ASP A 95 -6.47 -0.03 -11.66
C ASP A 95 -7.16 -1.31 -11.21
N PHE A 96 -7.11 -1.57 -9.90
CA PHE A 96 -7.82 -2.66 -9.23
C PHE A 96 -8.90 -2.17 -8.26
N SER A 97 -9.32 -0.91 -8.42
CA SER A 97 -10.35 -0.32 -7.55
C SER A 97 -11.66 -1.12 -7.55
N SER A 98 -12.01 -1.73 -8.68
CA SER A 98 -13.23 -2.54 -8.84
C SER A 98 -13.23 -3.88 -8.09
N PHE A 99 -12.04 -4.39 -7.71
CA PHE A 99 -11.93 -5.65 -6.95
C PHE A 99 -11.96 -5.40 -5.44
N SER A 100 -11.66 -4.17 -5.01
CA SER A 100 -11.62 -3.84 -3.59
C SER A 100 -13.03 -3.67 -3.03
N ILE A 101 -13.26 -4.28 -1.88
CA ILE A 101 -14.52 -4.26 -1.15
C ILE A 101 -14.23 -3.92 0.31
N ASP A 102 -14.84 -2.84 0.79
CA ASP A 102 -14.78 -2.41 2.18
C ASP A 102 -14.96 -3.59 3.14
N ARG A 103 -14.03 -3.72 4.10
CA ARG A 103 -14.03 -4.77 5.14
C ARG A 103 -13.98 -6.22 4.63
N ILE A 104 -13.63 -6.45 3.38
CA ILE A 104 -13.48 -7.81 2.84
C ILE A 104 -12.10 -7.95 2.22
N PHE A 105 -11.83 -7.19 1.17
CA PHE A 105 -10.62 -7.30 0.38
C PHE A 105 -10.16 -5.93 -0.07
N GLU A 106 -8.94 -5.56 0.29
CA GLU A 106 -8.37 -4.25 -0.01
C GLU A 106 -7.14 -4.47 -0.87
N ALA A 107 -7.12 -3.87 -2.05
CA ALA A 107 -6.06 -4.10 -3.02
C ALA A 107 -5.68 -2.83 -3.77
N CYS A 108 -4.38 -2.64 -3.95
CA CYS A 108 -3.83 -1.72 -4.93
C CYS A 108 -2.55 -2.31 -5.53
N ALA A 109 -2.19 -1.87 -6.74
CA ALA A 109 -1.04 -2.45 -7.43
C ALA A 109 -0.35 -1.48 -8.38
N ILE A 110 0.94 -1.73 -8.55
CA ILE A 110 1.78 -1.08 -9.55
C ILE A 110 2.54 -2.12 -10.36
N LYS A 111 2.95 -1.71 -11.56
CA LYS A 111 3.82 -2.47 -12.44
C LYS A 111 5.11 -1.71 -12.68
N ILE A 112 6.23 -2.40 -12.51
CA ILE A 112 7.57 -1.84 -12.71
C ILE A 112 8.28 -2.67 -13.78
N THR A 113 9.08 -2.01 -14.63
CA THR A 113 9.90 -2.69 -15.63
C THR A 113 11.38 -2.44 -15.35
N ILE A 114 12.14 -3.51 -15.08
CA ILE A 114 13.57 -3.47 -14.81
C ILE A 114 14.27 -4.42 -15.77
N ASN A 115 15.19 -3.92 -16.59
CA ASN A 115 15.96 -4.74 -17.54
C ASN A 115 15.09 -5.70 -18.37
N LYS A 116 13.93 -5.23 -18.87
CA LYS A 116 12.90 -5.99 -19.61
C LYS A 116 12.08 -6.99 -18.79
N VAL A 117 12.37 -7.16 -17.51
CA VAL A 117 11.54 -7.92 -16.57
C VAL A 117 10.40 -7.02 -16.08
N LYS A 118 9.16 -7.49 -16.22
CA LYS A 118 7.97 -6.82 -15.70
C LYS A 118 7.62 -7.41 -14.34
N LEU A 119 7.60 -6.60 -13.30
CA LEU A 119 7.20 -6.97 -11.95
C LEU A 119 5.86 -6.34 -11.64
N CYS A 120 4.90 -7.13 -11.16
CA CYS A 120 3.65 -6.64 -10.59
C CYS A 120 3.79 -6.66 -9.06
N ILE A 121 3.58 -5.52 -8.43
CA ILE A 121 3.69 -5.35 -6.98
C ILE A 121 2.33 -4.96 -6.46
N MET A 122 1.81 -5.78 -5.55
CA MET A 122 0.48 -5.62 -4.97
C MET A 122 0.59 -5.38 -3.46
N CYS A 123 -0.22 -4.46 -2.95
CA CYS A 123 -0.51 -4.32 -1.53
C CYS A 123 -1.92 -4.84 -1.30
N LEU A 124 -2.03 -5.90 -0.51
CA LEU A 124 -3.26 -6.61 -0.24
C LEU A 124 -3.49 -6.63 1.26
N TYR A 125 -4.73 -6.40 1.69
CA TYR A 125 -5.12 -6.57 3.08
C TYR A 125 -6.50 -7.23 3.16
N ARG A 126 -6.65 -8.05 4.20
CA ARG A 126 -7.88 -8.73 4.56
C ARG A 126 -8.33 -8.16 5.89
N ALA A 127 -9.56 -7.66 5.95
CA ALA A 127 -10.15 -7.32 7.24
C ALA A 127 -10.34 -8.59 8.09
N PRO A 128 -10.02 -8.58 9.40
CA PRO A 128 -10.08 -9.76 10.26
C PRO A 128 -11.45 -10.46 10.29
N ASP A 129 -12.53 -9.68 10.15
CA ASP A 129 -13.90 -10.16 10.16
C ASP A 129 -14.57 -10.19 8.77
N GLY A 130 -13.79 -9.99 7.72
CA GLY A 130 -14.25 -10.09 6.34
C GLY A 130 -14.59 -11.52 5.93
N ASP A 131 -15.62 -11.65 5.08
CA ASP A 131 -16.05 -12.94 4.52
C ASP A 131 -14.92 -13.56 3.67
N LEU A 132 -14.48 -14.76 4.08
CA LEU A 132 -13.36 -15.44 3.45
C LEU A 132 -13.67 -15.90 2.02
N ASN A 133 -14.91 -16.29 1.73
CA ASN A 133 -15.27 -16.77 0.40
C ASN A 133 -15.26 -15.60 -0.59
N GLN A 134 -15.86 -14.48 -0.21
CA GLN A 134 -15.82 -13.25 -1.02
C GLN A 134 -14.39 -12.77 -1.23
N LEU A 135 -13.52 -12.84 -0.22
CA LEU A 135 -12.10 -12.53 -0.41
C LEU A 135 -11.43 -13.44 -1.44
N ILE A 136 -11.66 -14.75 -1.37
CA ILE A 136 -11.05 -15.71 -2.31
C ILE A 136 -11.57 -15.44 -3.73
N GLU A 137 -12.87 -15.18 -3.89
CA GLU A 137 -13.50 -14.83 -5.16
C GLU A 137 -12.89 -13.55 -5.76
N GLN A 138 -12.72 -12.49 -4.96
CA GLN A 138 -12.12 -11.24 -5.44
C GLN A 138 -10.63 -11.38 -5.75
N LEU A 139 -9.90 -12.13 -4.93
CA LEU A 139 -8.48 -12.40 -5.18
C LEU A 139 -8.30 -13.19 -6.48
N ASP A 140 -9.09 -14.23 -6.71
CA ASP A 140 -9.06 -15.02 -7.94
C ASP A 140 -9.42 -14.16 -9.16
N ALA A 141 -10.50 -13.37 -9.09
CA ALA A 141 -10.90 -12.47 -10.16
C ALA A 141 -9.81 -11.42 -10.50
N MET A 142 -9.19 -10.83 -9.49
CA MET A 142 -8.09 -9.87 -9.66
C MET A 142 -6.85 -10.54 -10.28
N LEU A 143 -6.49 -11.75 -9.83
CA LEU A 143 -5.36 -12.49 -10.38
C LEU A 143 -5.62 -12.90 -11.83
N GLN A 144 -6.84 -13.30 -12.19
CA GLN A 144 -7.22 -13.59 -13.58
C GLN A 144 -7.12 -12.35 -14.47
N HIS A 145 -7.35 -11.15 -13.95
CA HIS A 145 -7.18 -9.91 -14.72
C HIS A 145 -5.72 -9.59 -15.08
N LEU A 146 -4.74 -10.21 -14.40
CA LEU A 146 -3.31 -10.02 -14.68
C LEU A 146 -2.79 -10.85 -15.87
N TRP A 147 -3.54 -11.88 -16.30
CA TRP A 147 -3.14 -12.87 -17.32
C TRP A 147 -4.06 -12.85 -18.53
#